data_AF-I2NRI3-F1
#
_entry.id   AF-I2NRI3-F1
#
_cell.length_a   1.000
_cell.length_b   1.000
_cell.length_c   1.000
_cell.angle_alpha   90.00
_cell.angle_beta   90.00
_cell.angle_gamma   90.00
#
_symmetry.space_group_name_H-M   'P 1'
#
loop_
_entity.id
_entity.type
_entity.pdbx_description
1 polymer ?
#
loop_
_entity_poly.entity_id
_entity_poly.type
_entity_poly.pdbx_seq_one_letter_code
_entity_poly.pdbx_strand_id
1 'polypeptide(L)' 'MNLFQNAKFFTTVNHLKDLPDTPAEIAFVGRSNAGKSSAINTLTNHVRLAYVSKTPGRTQHIN' A
#
# COMPACT_ATOMS: atom_id res chain seq x y z
N MET A 1 0.95 15.90 15.00
CA MET A 1 0.12 14.72 14.67
C MET A 1 0.71 14.09 13.42
N ASN A 2 1.06 12.81 13.44
CA ASN A 2 1.72 12.17 12.29
C ASN A 2 0.67 11.79 11.24
N LEU A 3 0.80 12.28 10.00
CA LEU A 3 -0.21 12.18 8.93
C LEU A 3 -0.65 10.74 8.64
N PHE A 4 0.27 9.78 8.82
CA PHE A 4 0.10 8.40 8.38
C PHE A 4 -0.36 7.42 9.47
N GLN A 5 -0.40 7.82 10.75
CA GLN A 5 -0.68 6.89 11.86
C GLN A 5 -2.09 6.28 11.85
N ASN A 6 -3.06 7.00 11.28
CA ASN A 6 -4.45 6.57 11.18
C ASN A 6 -4.78 5.86 9.86
N ALA A 7 -3.77 5.55 9.04
CA ALA A 7 -3.98 4.84 7.79
C ALA A 7 -4.65 3.48 8.05
N LYS A 8 -5.61 3.12 7.19
CA LYS A 8 -6.33 1.84 7.24
C LYS A 8 -6.39 1.29 5.82
N PHE A 9 -6.31 -0.03 5.71
CA PHE A 9 -6.55 -0.69 4.45
C PHE A 9 -7.99 -0.39 4.00
N PHE A 10 -8.14 0.05 2.75
CA PHE A 10 -9.43 0.44 2.19
C PHE A 10 -9.94 -0.61 1.20
N THR A 11 -9.19 -0.87 0.13
CA THR A 11 -9.54 -1.83 -0.90
C THR A 11 -8.30 -2.28 -1.69
N THR A 12 -8.46 -3.31 -2.50
CA THR A 12 -7.48 -3.74 -3.51
C THR A 12 -8.14 -3.68 -4.88
N VAL A 13 -7.43 -3.14 -5.87
CA VAL A 13 -7.92 -3.06 -7.26
C VAL A 13 -6.93 -3.69 -8.24
N ASN A 14 -7.48 -4.29 -9.29
CA ASN A 14 -6.70 -5.03 -10.30
C ASN A 14 -6.66 -4.32 -11.65
N HIS A 15 -7.64 -3.46 -11.92
CA HIS A 15 -7.74 -2.70 -13.15
C HIS A 15 -7.95 -1.23 -12.84
N LEU A 16 -7.38 -0.36 -13.67
CA LEU A 16 -7.49 1.09 -13.50
C LEU A 16 -8.94 1.59 -13.47
N LYS A 17 -9.83 0.93 -14.22
CA LYS A 17 -11.27 1.26 -14.23
C LYS A 17 -11.99 1.02 -12.90
N ASP A 18 -11.39 0.22 -12.02
CA ASP A 18 -11.96 -0.12 -10.71
C ASP A 18 -11.41 0.79 -9.60
N LEU A 19 -10.59 1.81 -9.95
CA LEU A 19 -10.05 2.77 -8.99
C LEU A 19 -11.19 3.59 -8.33
N PRO A 20 -11.16 3.79 -7.02
CA PRO A 20 -12.11 4.68 -6.35
C PRO A 20 -11.85 6.13 -6.75
N ASP A 21 -12.91 6.93 -6.83
CA ASP A 21 -12.79 8.38 -7.00
C ASP A 21 -12.39 8.99 -5.65
N THR A 22 -11.10 9.35 -5.50
CA THR A 22 -10.56 9.95 -4.28
C THR A 22 -10.24 11.43 -4.50
N PRO A 23 -10.49 12.30 -3.49
CA PRO A 23 -10.21 13.74 -3.64
C PRO A 23 -8.72 14.06 -3.75
N ALA A 24 -7.86 13.20 -3.18
CA ALA A 24 -6.40 13.25 -3.30
C ALA A 24 -5.79 11.90 -2.87
N GLU A 25 -4.71 11.49 -3.55
CA GLU A 25 -3.99 10.25 -3.25
C GLU A 25 -2.47 10.40 -3.38
N ILE A 26 -1.73 9.51 -2.72
CA ILE A 26 -0.27 9.41 -2.80
C ILE A 26 0.08 8.01 -3.29
N ALA A 27 0.76 7.92 -4.44
CA ALA A 27 1.20 6.66 -5.01
C ALA A 27 2.61 6.27 -4.52
N PHE A 28 2.77 5.03 -4.05
CA PHE A 28 4.08 4.44 -3.75
C PHE A 28 4.53 3.53 -4.89
N VAL A 29 5.56 3.94 -5.63
CA VAL A 29 6.11 3.21 -6.78
C VAL A 29 7.54 2.75 -6.54
N GLY A 30 7.93 1.61 -7.12
CA GLY A 30 9.28 1.07 -6.96
C GLY A 30 9.41 -0.40 -7.33
N ARG A 31 10.64 -0.85 -7.61
CA ARG A 31 10.96 -2.19 -8.14
C ARG A 31 10.56 -3.34 -7.19
N SER A 32 10.78 -3.18 -5.89
CA SER A 32 10.55 -4.25 -4.90
C SER A 32 9.25 -4.02 -4.13
N ASN A 33 8.38 -5.02 -4.07
CA ASN A 33 7.20 -4.98 -3.21
C ASN A 33 7.57 -5.00 -1.73
N ALA A 34 8.57 -5.81 -1.35
CA ALA A 34 9.05 -5.85 0.02
C ALA A 34 9.53 -4.47 0.51
N GLY A 35 10.26 -3.72 -0.34
CA GLY A 35 10.72 -2.37 0.01
C GLY A 35 9.57 -1.37 0.21
N LYS A 36 8.60 -1.35 -0.73
CA LYS A 36 7.41 -0.49 -0.63
C LYS A 36 6.58 -0.80 0.61
N SER A 37 6.25 -2.07 0.82
CA SER A 37 5.43 -2.50 1.96
C SER A 37 6.12 -2.21 3.30
N SER A 38 7.45 -2.38 3.39
CA SER A 38 8.21 -1.98 4.58
C SER A 38 8.15 -0.47 4.82
N ALA A 39 8.29 0.36 3.78
CA ALA A 39 8.20 1.81 3.92
C ALA A 39 6.81 2.27 4.39
N ILE A 40 5.74 1.69 3.84
CA ILE A 40 4.35 1.97 4.25
C ILE A 40 4.15 1.61 5.72
N ASN A 41 4.57 0.42 6.14
CA ASN A 41 4.46 -0.04 7.53
C ASN A 41 5.22 0.88 8.51
N THR A 42 6.43 1.32 8.14
CA THR A 42 7.21 2.27 8.94
C THR A 42 6.54 3.64 9.05
N LEU A 43 6.06 4.22 7.93
CA LEU A 43 5.42 5.54 7.93
C LEU A 43 4.12 5.55 8.75
N THR A 44 3.35 4.47 8.66
CA THR A 44 2.06 4.33 9.33
C THR A 44 2.18 3.86 10.77
N ASN A 45 3.38 3.43 11.20
CA ASN A 45 3.63 2.79 12.48
C ASN A 45 2.76 1.54 12.70
N HIS A 46 2.50 0.79 11.62
CA HIS A 46 1.71 -0.44 11.60
C HIS A 46 2.58 -1.61 11.15
N VAL A 47 2.40 -2.80 11.75
CA VAL A 47 3.26 -3.96 11.43
C VAL A 47 2.73 -4.77 10.23
N ARG A 48 1.46 -4.59 9.84
CA ARG A 48 0.78 -5.42 8.82
C ARG A 48 -0.26 -4.66 7.97
N LEU A 49 -0.11 -3.35 7.79
CA LEU A 49 -1.01 -2.59 6.91
C LEU A 49 -0.75 -2.94 5.44
N ALA A 50 0.53 -2.99 5.05
CA ALA A 50 0.97 -3.50 3.76
C ALA A 50 1.62 -4.88 3.93
N TYR A 51 1.09 -5.88 3.22
CA TYR A 51 1.61 -7.25 3.29
C TYR A 51 3.02 -7.36 2.68
N VAL A 52 4.02 -7.61 3.54
CA VAL A 52 5.40 -7.92 3.12
C VAL A 52 5.50 -9.44 2.86
N SER A 53 5.64 -9.83 1.59
CA SER A 53 5.90 -11.23 1.20
C SER A 53 7.22 -11.33 0.44
N LYS A 54 8.06 -12.32 0.79
CA LYS A 54 9.26 -12.69 0.02
C LYS A 54 8.95 -13.63 -1.15
N THR A 55 7.78 -14.27 -1.15
CA THR A 55 7.32 -15.15 -2.23
C THR A 55 6.81 -14.31 -3.41
N PRO A 56 7.39 -14.45 -4.62
CA PRO A 56 6.93 -13.76 -5.83
C PRO A 56 5.44 -14.07 -6.12
N GLY A 57 4.70 -13.08 -6.60
CA GLY A 57 3.30 -13.26 -7.04
C GLY A 57 2.21 -12.91 -6.01
N ARG A 58 2.53 -12.65 -4.74
CA ARG A 58 1.52 -12.30 -3.72
C ARG A 58 1.07 -10.83 -3.68
N THR A 59 1.73 -9.94 -4.42
CA THR A 59 1.50 -8.47 -4.35
C THR A 59 1.61 -7.81 -5.74
N GLN A 60 0.89 -8.33 -6.74
CA GLN A 60 0.81 -7.67 -8.07
C GLN A 60 -0.37 -6.69 -8.19
N HIS A 61 -1.18 -6.57 -7.15
CA HIS A 61 -2.38 -5.74 -7.13
C HIS A 61 -2.08 -4.34 -6.60
N ILE A 62 -2.88 -3.35 -7.03
CA ILE A 62 -2.84 -2.00 -6.47
C ILE A 62 -3.59 -2.07 -5.14
N ASN A 63 -2.89 -1.75 -4.05
CA ASN A 63 -3.40 -1.74 -2.67
C ASN A 63 -3.34 -0.33 -2.10
#